data_AF-A0A537N419-F1
#
_entry.id   AF-A0A537N419-F1
#
_cell.length_a   1.000
_cell.length_b   1.000
_cell.length_c   1.000
_cell.angle_alpha   90.00
_cell.angle_beta   90.00
_cell.angle_gamma   90.00
#
_symmetry.space_group_name_H-M   'P 1'
#
loop_
_entity.id
_entity.type
_entity.pdbx_description
1 polymer ?
#
loop_
_entity_poly.entity_id
_entity_poly.type
_entity_poly.pdbx_seq_one_letter_code
_entity_poly.pdbx_strand_id
1 'polypeptide(L)'
;YSTIIRESRDFSCVILDRAGGLIVPPPMFFHAPVYRHFIGRILDLYGANGRIGEGDVFVANHPYEGGLPHVSDMAFATPVFADGDIVAFAGSIAHKADVGGAVAGSTSANATEIFQEGLLIPPIKIVDGDMGQTDIERIILTNSRQPALMRGDIHAQIAVTRMGAARIKQLCSRFGAHTLTEAFAAILDGAANELRAAIARLPEGEASAEGFLDSDGVDVERPVKLAVNVSIKDGIATFDFSRSDPQSRGPINLRPSMVEACVFYALIGCLGPDLHFNDGMRKAVRLVLAPRTVTNAEPPASVSNYQMVNLKLVDVILEALAKLYPARAIAHSGSSSALTIAWAKARPGQSSMQYEIMGSAYGGGAGHDGASATATHLSNLHITPIEILESEFPCRITRFEIVADSGGPGRWRGGLSMQREYELLENATVVRRYDKSRFPPAGLDGGKPGGGARFVIRLGTREERATEASGRFEMAAGDRFLLQSAAGGGYGDPRQRDRAALARDMAQGYVTRPDDYEPFS
;
A
#
# COMPACT_ATOMS: atom_id res chain seq x y z
N TYR A 1 15.36 -7.55 9.03
CA TYR A 1 16.64 -6.89 9.33
C TYR A 1 16.49 -5.39 9.17
N SER A 2 16.03 -4.94 8.01
CA SER A 2 15.69 -3.53 7.78
C SER A 2 14.61 -3.02 8.72
N THR A 3 14.63 -1.72 9.04
CA THR A 3 13.58 -1.03 9.81
C THR A 3 12.21 -1.12 9.14
N ILE A 4 12.17 -1.21 7.80
CA ILE A 4 10.94 -1.34 7.04
C ILE A 4 10.19 -2.64 7.40
N ILE A 5 10.89 -3.77 7.45
CA ILE A 5 10.28 -5.05 7.85
C ILE A 5 10.10 -5.12 9.37
N ARG A 6 11.12 -4.68 10.13
CA ARG A 6 11.17 -4.83 11.59
C ARG A 6 10.20 -3.90 12.32
N GLU A 7 10.21 -2.62 11.97
CA GLU A 7 9.40 -1.57 12.61
C GLU A 7 8.10 -1.32 11.85
N SER A 8 8.19 -1.01 10.55
CA SER A 8 7.00 -0.65 9.76
C SER A 8 6.12 -1.83 9.41
N ARG A 9 6.65 -3.06 9.50
CA ARG A 9 5.97 -4.32 9.17
C ARG A 9 5.50 -4.38 7.72
N ASP A 10 6.31 -3.86 6.80
CA ASP A 10 6.03 -3.92 5.36
C ASP A 10 6.33 -5.30 4.77
N PHE A 11 5.52 -6.27 5.16
CA PHE A 11 5.58 -7.63 4.66
C PHE A 11 4.22 -8.34 4.72
N SER A 12 4.13 -9.45 4.01
CA SER A 12 3.02 -10.39 4.04
C SER A 12 3.53 -11.82 4.12
N CYS A 13 2.71 -12.70 4.68
CA CYS A 13 2.88 -14.14 4.65
C CYS A 13 1.51 -14.75 4.34
N VAL A 14 1.48 -15.74 3.43
CA VAL A 14 0.23 -16.32 2.92
C VAL A 14 0.33 -17.82 2.74
N ILE A 15 -0.82 -18.48 2.74
CA ILE A 15 -1.00 -19.85 2.25
C ILE A 15 -1.87 -19.83 1.01
N LEU A 16 -1.46 -20.58 0.00
CA LEU A 16 -2.05 -20.64 -1.33
C LEU A 16 -2.37 -22.10 -1.65
N ASP A 17 -3.43 -22.37 -2.41
CA ASP A 17 -3.69 -23.69 -2.95
C ASP A 17 -2.68 -24.07 -4.06
N ARG A 18 -2.79 -25.29 -4.59
CA ARG A 18 -1.92 -25.79 -5.67
C ARG A 18 -1.95 -24.97 -6.97
N ALA A 19 -2.98 -24.15 -7.18
CA ALA A 19 -3.13 -23.29 -8.36
C ALA A 19 -2.78 -21.82 -8.07
N GLY A 20 -2.29 -21.51 -6.87
CA GLY A 20 -1.99 -20.14 -6.45
C GLY A 20 -3.18 -19.35 -5.91
N GLY A 21 -4.33 -19.99 -5.70
CA GLY A 21 -5.48 -19.38 -5.06
C GLY A 21 -5.17 -19.06 -3.59
N LEU A 22 -5.25 -17.79 -3.21
CA LEU A 22 -5.10 -17.34 -1.82
C LEU A 22 -6.12 -18.01 -0.90
N ILE A 23 -5.64 -18.76 0.09
CA ILE A 23 -6.46 -19.41 1.13
C ILE A 23 -6.43 -18.59 2.42
N VAL A 24 -5.23 -18.26 2.89
CA VAL A 24 -5.03 -17.42 4.08
C VAL A 24 -4.47 -16.09 3.64
N PRO A 25 -5.26 -14.99 3.72
CA PRO A 25 -4.79 -13.67 3.32
C PRO A 25 -3.81 -13.10 4.35
N PRO A 26 -2.94 -12.17 3.93
CA PRO A 26 -2.13 -11.40 4.87
C PRO A 26 -2.96 -10.26 5.49
N PRO A 27 -2.55 -9.74 6.67
CA PRO A 27 -3.21 -8.57 7.27
C PRO A 27 -3.02 -7.29 6.46
N MET A 28 -2.01 -7.24 5.59
CA MET A 28 -1.74 -6.14 4.67
C MET A 28 -2.35 -6.42 3.30
N PHE A 29 -3.38 -5.68 2.94
CA PHE A 29 -4.30 -6.09 1.89
C PHE A 29 -3.72 -6.05 0.46
N PHE A 30 -2.83 -5.10 0.15
CA PHE A 30 -2.37 -4.90 -1.24
C PHE A 30 -1.45 -5.99 -1.79
N HIS A 31 -0.73 -6.74 -0.94
CA HIS A 31 0.08 -7.89 -1.38
C HIS A 31 -0.79 -9.08 -1.85
N ALA A 32 -2.02 -9.16 -1.37
CA ALA A 32 -2.80 -10.39 -1.42
C ALA A 32 -3.18 -10.83 -2.86
N PRO A 33 -3.65 -9.96 -3.77
CA PRO A 33 -4.05 -10.40 -5.12
C PRO A 33 -2.90 -10.81 -6.03
N VAL A 34 -1.66 -10.40 -5.71
CA VAL A 34 -0.45 -10.61 -6.51
C VAL A 34 -0.08 -12.10 -6.61
N TYR A 35 -0.27 -12.85 -5.51
CA TYR A 35 0.23 -14.22 -5.41
C TYR A 35 -0.36 -15.16 -6.46
N ARG A 36 -1.63 -14.97 -6.85
CA ARG A 36 -2.26 -15.80 -7.89
C ARG A 36 -1.49 -15.72 -9.22
N HIS A 37 -1.12 -14.51 -9.64
CA HIS A 37 -0.32 -14.30 -10.84
C HIS A 37 1.09 -14.85 -10.67
N PHE A 38 1.73 -14.59 -9.54
CA PHE A 38 3.09 -15.04 -9.28
C PHE A 38 3.23 -16.58 -9.32
N ILE A 39 2.34 -17.31 -8.62
CA ILE A 39 2.33 -18.78 -8.64
C ILE A 39 1.95 -19.30 -10.02
N GLY A 40 0.94 -18.72 -10.68
CA GLY A 40 0.57 -19.09 -12.05
C GLY A 40 1.78 -19.00 -12.99
N ARG A 41 2.57 -17.92 -12.89
CA ARG A 41 3.77 -17.74 -13.72
C ARG A 41 4.87 -18.77 -13.40
N ILE A 42 5.04 -19.16 -12.13
CA ILE A 42 5.95 -20.26 -11.75
C ILE A 42 5.50 -21.58 -12.39
N LEU A 43 4.21 -21.90 -12.31
CA LEU A 43 3.64 -23.12 -12.88
C LEU A 43 3.82 -23.16 -14.41
N ASP A 44 3.60 -22.03 -15.10
CA ASP A 44 3.82 -21.92 -16.55
C ASP A 44 5.29 -22.17 -16.94
N LEU A 45 6.24 -21.63 -16.16
CA LEU A 45 7.66 -21.70 -16.47
C LEU A 45 8.31 -23.04 -16.09
N TYR A 46 7.88 -23.63 -14.98
CA TYR A 46 8.58 -24.77 -14.35
C TYR A 46 7.72 -26.03 -14.24
N GLY A 47 6.39 -25.91 -14.22
CA GLY A 47 5.46 -27.01 -13.95
C GLY A 47 5.44 -28.07 -15.04
N ALA A 48 5.30 -27.67 -16.31
CA ALA A 48 5.16 -28.60 -17.44
C ALA A 48 6.39 -29.52 -17.64
N ASN A 49 7.56 -29.10 -17.18
CA ASN A 49 8.82 -29.83 -17.37
C ASN A 49 9.25 -30.61 -16.11
N GLY A 50 8.39 -30.71 -15.08
CA GLY A 50 8.72 -31.38 -13.82
C GLY A 50 9.88 -30.71 -13.07
N ARG A 51 10.11 -29.41 -13.28
CA ARG A 51 11.23 -28.66 -12.71
C ARG A 51 10.88 -27.98 -11.39
N ILE A 52 9.72 -28.25 -10.83
CA ILE A 52 9.34 -27.83 -9.47
C ILE A 52 9.54 -29.05 -8.58
N GLY A 53 10.41 -28.92 -7.57
CA GLY A 53 10.74 -29.98 -6.63
C GLY A 53 10.50 -29.57 -5.18
N GLU A 54 10.46 -30.56 -4.29
CA GLU A 54 10.42 -30.32 -2.85
C GLU A 54 11.71 -29.61 -2.38
N GLY A 55 11.57 -28.62 -1.49
CA GLY A 55 12.69 -27.81 -0.98
C GLY A 55 12.95 -26.53 -1.78
N ASP A 56 12.50 -26.47 -3.04
CA ASP A 56 12.61 -25.30 -3.90
C ASP A 56 12.09 -24.02 -3.24
N VAL A 57 12.73 -22.90 -3.56
CA VAL A 57 12.20 -21.57 -3.25
C VAL A 57 12.34 -20.68 -4.48
N PHE A 58 11.23 -20.06 -4.87
CA PHE A 58 11.17 -19.11 -5.98
C PHE A 58 11.22 -17.69 -5.45
N VAL A 59 11.78 -16.77 -6.25
CA VAL A 59 11.84 -15.33 -5.98
C VAL A 59 11.42 -14.53 -7.22
N ALA A 60 10.76 -13.39 -7.02
CA ALA A 60 10.53 -12.38 -8.05
C ALA A 60 10.30 -11.00 -7.44
N ASN A 61 10.60 -9.94 -8.18
CA ASN A 61 10.14 -8.57 -7.90
C ASN A 61 9.63 -7.84 -9.15
N HIS A 62 9.71 -8.46 -10.33
CA HIS A 62 9.31 -7.85 -11.59
C HIS A 62 7.79 -7.57 -11.65
N PRO A 63 7.34 -6.29 -11.74
CA PRO A 63 5.91 -5.97 -11.67
C PRO A 63 5.07 -6.48 -12.86
N TYR A 64 5.69 -6.56 -14.03
CA TYR A 64 5.04 -7.05 -15.25
C TYR A 64 5.08 -8.56 -15.39
N GLU A 65 6.25 -9.18 -15.23
CA GLU A 65 6.36 -10.63 -15.41
C GLU A 65 5.80 -11.41 -14.21
N GLY A 66 6.15 -11.02 -12.99
CA GLY A 66 5.70 -11.67 -11.76
C GLY A 66 4.44 -11.05 -11.14
N GLY A 67 3.91 -9.95 -11.70
CA GLY A 67 2.68 -9.31 -11.21
C GLY A 67 2.83 -8.51 -9.90
N LEU A 68 4.07 -8.26 -9.47
CA LEU A 68 4.40 -7.63 -8.18
C LEU A 68 3.98 -6.14 -8.13
N PRO A 69 3.73 -5.56 -6.93
CA PRO A 69 3.28 -4.18 -6.80
C PRO A 69 4.25 -3.18 -7.43
N HIS A 70 5.53 -3.29 -7.06
CA HIS A 70 6.65 -2.55 -7.63
C HIS A 70 7.97 -3.30 -7.41
N VAL A 71 9.08 -2.75 -7.93
CA VAL A 71 10.39 -3.43 -7.92
C VAL A 71 10.96 -3.67 -6.51
N SER A 72 10.60 -2.85 -5.53
CA SER A 72 11.11 -3.02 -4.16
C SER A 72 10.35 -4.09 -3.36
N ASP A 73 9.17 -4.53 -3.81
CA ASP A 73 8.39 -5.58 -3.17
C ASP A 73 8.80 -6.94 -3.76
N MET A 74 9.56 -7.71 -2.96
CA MET A 74 10.12 -8.98 -3.41
C MET A 74 9.33 -10.15 -2.85
N ALA A 75 8.78 -10.97 -3.75
CA ALA A 75 8.02 -12.16 -3.45
C ALA A 75 8.91 -13.40 -3.37
N PHE A 76 8.55 -14.30 -2.45
CA PHE A 76 9.10 -15.63 -2.30
C PHE A 76 7.97 -16.63 -2.23
N ALA A 77 8.17 -17.81 -2.81
CA ALA A 77 7.21 -18.91 -2.75
C ALA A 77 7.91 -20.27 -2.60
N THR A 78 7.39 -21.11 -1.70
CA THR A 78 7.86 -22.48 -1.49
C THR A 78 6.69 -23.45 -1.81
N PRO A 79 6.84 -24.37 -2.77
CA PRO A 79 5.84 -25.41 -3.03
C PRO A 79 5.78 -26.39 -1.86
N VAL A 80 4.60 -26.92 -1.60
CA VAL A 80 4.36 -27.96 -0.60
C VAL A 80 3.97 -29.25 -1.30
N PHE A 81 4.73 -30.30 -1.07
CA PHE A 81 4.47 -31.62 -1.62
C PHE A 81 3.85 -32.56 -0.58
N ALA A 82 2.89 -33.36 -1.01
CA ALA A 82 2.37 -34.52 -0.29
C ALA A 82 2.00 -35.61 -1.30
N ASP A 83 2.36 -36.86 -0.99
CA ASP A 83 2.11 -38.03 -1.85
C ASP A 83 2.65 -37.88 -3.30
N GLY A 84 3.73 -37.10 -3.47
CA GLY A 84 4.36 -36.84 -4.77
C GLY A 84 3.79 -35.65 -5.55
N ASP A 85 2.69 -35.05 -5.08
CA ASP A 85 2.00 -33.95 -5.76
C ASP A 85 2.12 -32.63 -5.00
N ILE A 86 2.08 -31.52 -5.74
CA ILE A 86 1.96 -30.18 -5.16
C ILE A 86 0.53 -30.00 -4.62
N VAL A 87 0.42 -29.75 -3.31
CA VAL A 87 -0.86 -29.53 -2.63
C VAL A 87 -1.11 -28.06 -2.28
N ALA A 88 -0.06 -27.25 -2.14
CA ALA A 88 -0.13 -25.86 -1.71
C ALA A 88 1.15 -25.09 -2.07
N PHE A 89 1.13 -23.76 -1.87
CA PHE A 89 2.32 -22.93 -1.76
C PHE A 89 2.28 -22.10 -0.47
N ALA A 90 3.44 -21.88 0.13
CA ALA A 90 3.63 -20.87 1.17
C ALA A 90 4.34 -19.66 0.57
N GLY A 91 3.77 -18.47 0.74
CA GLY A 91 4.25 -17.24 0.11
C GLY A 91 4.62 -16.14 1.10
N SER A 92 5.53 -15.27 0.69
CA SER A 92 5.83 -14.02 1.40
C SER A 92 6.23 -12.93 0.41
N ILE A 93 5.76 -11.70 0.62
CA ILE A 93 6.25 -10.50 -0.05
C ILE A 93 6.73 -9.54 1.03
N ALA A 94 7.87 -8.91 0.83
CA ALA A 94 8.36 -7.89 1.74
C ALA A 94 9.09 -6.80 0.96
N HIS A 95 8.92 -5.57 1.43
CA HIS A 95 9.58 -4.43 0.85
C HIS A 95 11.08 -4.44 1.18
N LYS A 96 11.91 -4.23 0.16
CA LYS A 96 13.36 -4.16 0.27
C LYS A 96 13.78 -2.70 0.29
N ALA A 97 14.58 -2.34 1.29
CA ALA A 97 15.01 -0.96 1.47
C ALA A 97 15.77 -0.40 0.26
N ASP A 98 16.50 -1.22 -0.48
CA ASP A 98 17.14 -0.83 -1.73
C ASP A 98 17.46 -2.05 -2.60
N VAL A 99 17.07 -1.96 -3.87
CA VAL A 99 17.33 -2.92 -4.95
C VAL A 99 17.99 -2.24 -6.17
N GLY A 100 18.67 -1.11 -5.93
CA GLY A 100 19.33 -0.33 -6.98
C GLY A 100 18.44 0.78 -7.56
N GLY A 101 18.59 1.06 -8.85
CA GLY A 101 17.82 2.09 -9.56
C GLY A 101 18.42 3.49 -9.47
N ALA A 102 17.70 4.49 -9.98
CA ALA A 102 18.18 5.85 -10.20
C ALA A 102 18.44 6.65 -8.90
N VAL A 103 17.80 6.24 -7.80
CA VAL A 103 17.96 6.88 -6.48
C VAL A 103 18.17 5.82 -5.40
N ALA A 104 18.77 6.23 -4.28
CA ALA A 104 18.74 5.45 -3.05
C ALA A 104 17.29 5.13 -2.66
N GLY A 105 17.05 3.93 -2.14
CA GLY A 105 15.72 3.50 -1.74
C GLY A 105 14.88 2.92 -2.87
N SER A 106 15.41 2.90 -4.12
CA SER A 106 14.76 2.36 -5.32
C SER A 106 13.43 3.01 -5.73
N THR A 107 12.96 4.00 -4.98
CA THR A 107 11.68 4.67 -5.21
C THR A 107 11.88 6.12 -5.65
N SER A 108 12.11 6.31 -6.95
CA SER A 108 12.24 7.65 -7.52
C SER A 108 10.90 8.38 -7.53
N ALA A 109 10.91 9.68 -7.23
CA ALA A 109 9.73 10.53 -7.37
C ALA A 109 9.36 10.80 -8.85
N ASN A 110 10.31 10.61 -9.77
CA ASN A 110 10.21 11.01 -11.17
C ASN A 110 10.75 9.95 -12.14
N ALA A 111 10.67 8.66 -11.78
CA ALA A 111 11.04 7.58 -12.69
C ALA A 111 10.09 7.56 -13.91
N THR A 112 10.65 7.53 -15.12
CA THR A 112 9.88 7.49 -16.38
C THR A 112 9.73 6.10 -16.96
N GLU A 113 10.54 5.16 -16.49
CA GLU A 113 10.54 3.78 -16.94
C GLU A 113 10.91 2.84 -15.80
N ILE A 114 10.44 1.60 -15.88
CA ILE A 114 10.63 0.57 -14.84
C ILE A 114 12.11 0.30 -14.53
N PHE A 115 13.00 0.45 -15.51
CA PHE A 115 14.44 0.21 -15.34
C PHE A 115 15.12 1.21 -14.40
N GLN A 116 14.50 2.38 -14.20
CA GLN A 116 14.97 3.38 -13.24
C GLN A 116 14.59 3.02 -11.79
N GLU A 117 13.72 2.02 -11.59
CA GLU A 117 13.21 1.61 -10.27
C GLU A 117 14.03 0.49 -9.60
N GLY A 118 15.00 -0.10 -10.31
CA GLY A 118 15.93 -1.07 -9.73
C GLY A 118 16.05 -2.37 -10.51
N LEU A 119 16.73 -3.34 -9.89
CA LEU A 119 16.96 -4.66 -10.46
C LEU A 119 15.64 -5.41 -10.66
N LEU A 120 15.37 -5.82 -11.89
CA LEU A 120 14.21 -6.64 -12.24
C LEU A 120 14.56 -8.12 -12.20
N ILE A 121 13.87 -8.84 -11.31
CA ILE A 121 14.03 -10.27 -11.07
C ILE A 121 12.73 -10.93 -11.52
N PRO A 122 12.75 -11.66 -12.65
CA PRO A 122 11.61 -12.47 -13.06
C PRO A 122 11.45 -13.67 -12.11
N PRO A 123 10.34 -14.42 -12.16
CA PRO A 123 10.20 -15.65 -11.38
C PRO A 123 11.31 -16.65 -11.68
N ILE A 124 12.21 -16.84 -10.70
CA ILE A 124 13.36 -17.75 -10.78
C ILE A 124 13.51 -18.52 -9.47
N LYS A 125 14.22 -19.66 -9.50
CA LYS A 125 14.62 -20.37 -8.27
C LYS A 125 15.76 -19.62 -7.59
N ILE A 126 15.61 -19.31 -6.31
CA ILE A 126 16.69 -18.84 -5.42
C ILE A 126 17.25 -19.97 -4.56
N VAL A 127 16.48 -21.04 -4.40
CA VAL A 127 16.92 -22.33 -3.84
C VAL A 127 16.38 -23.45 -4.73
N ASP A 128 17.24 -24.40 -5.10
CA ASP A 128 16.90 -25.61 -5.87
C ASP A 128 17.08 -26.83 -4.96
N GLY A 129 15.96 -27.42 -4.51
CA GLY A 129 15.95 -28.36 -3.40
C GLY A 129 16.54 -27.77 -2.12
N ASP A 130 17.74 -28.23 -1.72
CA ASP A 130 18.47 -27.68 -0.58
C ASP A 130 19.65 -26.78 -0.97
N MET A 131 19.88 -26.60 -2.27
CA MET A 131 21.02 -25.86 -2.80
C MET A 131 20.66 -24.40 -3.08
N GLY A 132 21.23 -23.48 -2.31
CA GLY A 132 21.09 -22.04 -2.55
C GLY A 132 21.78 -21.60 -3.84
N GLN A 133 21.13 -20.73 -4.61
CA GLN A 133 21.65 -20.22 -5.88
C GLN A 133 22.55 -19.01 -5.65
N THR A 134 23.81 -19.26 -5.28
CA THR A 134 24.75 -18.23 -4.80
C THR A 134 25.03 -17.13 -5.82
N ASP A 135 25.08 -17.44 -7.12
CA ASP A 135 25.34 -16.41 -8.13
C ASP A 135 24.14 -15.48 -8.34
N ILE A 136 22.91 -15.99 -8.21
CA ILE A 136 21.70 -15.17 -8.24
C ILE A 136 21.70 -14.23 -7.03
N GLU A 137 21.98 -14.75 -5.84
CA GLU A 137 22.11 -13.91 -4.64
C GLU A 137 23.18 -12.84 -4.83
N ARG A 138 24.37 -13.18 -5.34
CA ARG A 138 25.45 -12.21 -5.61
C ARG A 138 25.03 -11.11 -6.57
N ILE A 139 24.27 -11.42 -7.62
CA ILE A 139 23.72 -10.42 -8.55
C ILE A 139 22.77 -9.47 -7.82
N ILE A 140 21.85 -10.02 -7.01
CA ILE A 140 20.90 -9.21 -6.24
C ILE A 140 21.62 -8.28 -5.28
N LEU A 141 22.56 -8.81 -4.50
CA LEU A 141 23.29 -8.05 -3.48
C LEU A 141 24.18 -6.96 -4.08
N THR A 142 24.83 -7.24 -5.22
CA THR A 142 25.71 -6.25 -5.88
C THR A 142 24.93 -5.02 -6.39
N ASN A 143 23.64 -5.18 -6.67
CA ASN A 143 22.78 -4.09 -7.11
C ASN A 143 22.12 -3.33 -5.95
N SER A 144 22.34 -3.72 -4.70
CA SER A 144 21.81 -3.01 -3.53
C SER A 144 22.89 -2.13 -2.89
N ARG A 145 22.49 -0.93 -2.48
CA ARG A 145 23.31 -0.03 -1.65
C ARG A 145 23.40 -0.51 -0.18
N GLN A 146 22.56 -1.48 0.22
CA GLN A 146 22.54 -2.07 1.56
C GLN A 146 22.61 -3.61 1.50
N PRO A 147 23.69 -4.21 0.95
CA PRO A 147 23.74 -5.64 0.67
C PRO A 147 23.63 -6.53 1.91
N ALA A 148 24.14 -6.09 3.07
CA ALA A 148 24.02 -6.86 4.31
C ALA A 148 22.57 -6.96 4.82
N LEU A 149 21.82 -5.86 4.75
CA LEU A 149 20.39 -5.84 5.11
C LEU A 149 19.57 -6.64 4.10
N MET A 150 19.85 -6.45 2.81
CA MET A 150 19.19 -7.17 1.73
C MET A 150 19.34 -8.69 1.88
N ARG A 151 20.56 -9.18 2.17
CA ARG A 151 20.81 -10.61 2.44
C ARG A 151 19.99 -11.12 3.61
N GLY A 152 20.00 -10.38 4.73
CA GLY A 152 19.24 -10.74 5.90
C GLY A 152 17.74 -10.86 5.61
N ASP A 153 17.19 -9.91 4.87
CA ASP A 153 15.77 -9.90 4.52
C ASP A 153 15.42 -11.02 3.50
N ILE A 154 16.31 -11.36 2.55
CA ILE A 154 16.14 -12.52 1.65
C ILE A 154 16.08 -13.82 2.46
N HIS A 155 17.04 -14.02 3.37
CA HIS A 155 17.10 -15.24 4.18
C HIS A 155 15.91 -15.35 5.14
N ALA A 156 15.45 -14.23 5.69
CA ALA A 156 14.24 -14.20 6.50
C ALA A 156 12.99 -14.65 5.72
N GLN A 157 12.84 -14.22 4.47
CA GLN A 157 11.71 -14.65 3.63
C GLN A 157 11.82 -16.12 3.20
N ILE A 158 13.02 -16.61 2.87
CA ILE A 158 13.24 -18.05 2.60
C ILE A 158 12.85 -18.88 3.84
N ALA A 159 13.25 -18.44 5.03
CA ALA A 159 12.94 -19.15 6.28
C ALA A 159 11.43 -19.16 6.56
N VAL A 160 10.73 -18.03 6.37
CA VAL A 160 9.29 -17.94 6.70
C VAL A 160 8.43 -18.77 5.73
N THR A 161 8.75 -18.79 4.43
CA THR A 161 7.99 -19.61 3.46
C THR A 161 8.23 -21.10 3.69
N ARG A 162 9.46 -21.52 4.01
CA ARG A 162 9.77 -22.91 4.41
C ARG A 162 9.06 -23.32 5.69
N MET A 163 8.97 -22.43 6.67
CA MET A 163 8.19 -22.68 7.88
C MET A 163 6.70 -22.89 7.53
N GLY A 164 6.13 -22.04 6.67
CA GLY A 164 4.76 -22.22 6.17
C GLY A 164 4.55 -23.58 5.50
N ALA A 165 5.46 -23.95 4.60
CA ALA A 165 5.43 -25.25 3.91
C ALA A 165 5.47 -26.43 4.88
N ALA A 166 6.34 -26.38 5.90
CA ALA A 166 6.43 -27.41 6.93
C ALA A 166 5.13 -27.53 7.75
N ARG A 167 4.46 -26.42 8.06
CA ARG A 167 3.16 -26.45 8.76
C ARG A 167 2.05 -27.06 7.91
N ILE A 168 2.01 -26.77 6.62
CA ILE A 168 1.06 -27.41 5.71
C ILE A 168 1.34 -28.91 5.59
N LYS A 169 2.61 -29.32 5.48
CA LYS A 169 2.99 -30.74 5.46
C LYS A 169 2.55 -31.48 6.73
N GLN A 170 2.67 -30.84 7.91
CA GLN A 170 2.14 -31.38 9.17
C GLN A 170 0.61 -31.58 9.13
N LEU A 171 -0.13 -30.67 8.51
CA LEU A 171 -1.58 -30.83 8.31
C LEU A 171 -1.88 -31.99 7.35
N CYS A 172 -1.14 -32.14 6.26
CA CYS A 172 -1.27 -33.29 5.36
C CYS A 172 -1.00 -34.61 6.09
N SER A 173 0.04 -34.71 6.92
CA SER A 173 0.32 -35.93 7.69
C SER A 173 -0.78 -36.27 8.71
N ARG A 174 -1.46 -35.26 9.26
CA ARG A 174 -2.50 -35.45 10.27
C ARG A 174 -3.87 -35.78 9.67
N PHE A 175 -4.24 -35.12 8.58
CA PHE A 175 -5.59 -35.16 8.01
C PHE A 175 -5.67 -35.83 6.64
N GLY A 176 -4.54 -36.06 5.98
CA GLY A 176 -4.47 -36.52 4.58
C GLY A 176 -4.43 -35.35 3.59
N ALA A 177 -3.67 -35.53 2.49
CA ALA A 177 -3.53 -34.53 1.43
C ALA A 177 -4.86 -34.20 0.74
N HIS A 178 -5.68 -35.23 0.48
CA HIS A 178 -7.00 -35.08 -0.13
C HIS A 178 -7.93 -34.21 0.72
N THR A 179 -8.07 -34.55 2.01
CA THR A 179 -8.94 -33.80 2.94
C THR A 179 -8.51 -32.34 3.06
N LEU A 180 -7.20 -32.05 3.05
CA LEU A 180 -6.71 -30.68 3.09
C LEU A 180 -7.08 -29.91 1.81
N THR A 181 -6.90 -30.50 0.62
CA THR A 181 -7.20 -29.81 -0.65
C THR A 181 -8.71 -29.63 -0.85
N GLU A 182 -9.54 -30.57 -0.39
CA GLU A 182 -11.00 -30.38 -0.30
C GLU A 182 -11.39 -29.25 0.65
N ALA A 183 -10.73 -29.14 1.82
CA ALA A 183 -10.98 -28.05 2.74
C ALA A 183 -10.62 -26.68 2.13
N PHE A 184 -9.52 -26.59 1.37
CA PHE A 184 -9.17 -25.38 0.63
C PHE A 184 -10.23 -25.00 -0.40
N ALA A 185 -10.74 -25.97 -1.17
CA ALA A 185 -11.83 -25.73 -2.11
C ALA A 185 -13.10 -25.22 -1.40
N ALA A 186 -13.46 -25.82 -0.26
CA ALA A 186 -14.60 -25.39 0.54
C ALA A 186 -14.43 -23.97 1.12
N ILE A 187 -13.21 -23.60 1.56
CA ILE A 187 -12.89 -22.24 2.03
C ILE A 187 -13.08 -21.19 0.92
N LEU A 188 -12.62 -21.50 -0.29
CA LEU A 188 -12.79 -20.62 -1.45
C LEU A 188 -14.27 -20.49 -1.85
N ASP A 189 -15.02 -21.59 -1.87
CA ASP A 189 -16.44 -21.56 -2.18
C ASP A 189 -17.25 -20.84 -1.10
N GLY A 190 -16.88 -21.01 0.17
CA GLY A 190 -17.46 -20.29 1.30
C GLY A 190 -17.35 -18.78 1.12
N ALA A 191 -16.15 -18.26 0.88
CA ALA A 191 -15.94 -16.82 0.68
C ALA A 191 -16.65 -16.27 -0.57
N ALA A 192 -16.73 -17.06 -1.65
CA ALA A 192 -17.52 -16.69 -2.82
C ALA A 192 -19.01 -16.53 -2.47
N ASN A 193 -19.57 -17.44 -1.68
CA ASN A 193 -20.96 -17.41 -1.25
C ASN A 193 -21.22 -16.26 -0.25
N GLU A 194 -20.31 -16.02 0.69
CA GLU A 194 -20.37 -14.90 1.63
C GLU A 194 -20.45 -13.56 0.87
N LEU A 195 -19.55 -13.34 -0.09
CA LEU A 195 -19.53 -12.09 -0.84
C LEU A 195 -20.78 -11.93 -1.73
N ARG A 196 -21.24 -13.00 -2.41
CA ARG A 196 -22.50 -12.95 -3.18
C ARG A 196 -23.69 -12.59 -2.31
N ALA A 197 -23.79 -13.21 -1.13
CA ALA A 197 -24.87 -12.94 -0.18
C ALA A 197 -24.80 -11.51 0.37
N ALA A 198 -23.61 -10.92 0.46
CA ALA A 198 -23.43 -9.53 0.86
C ALA A 198 -23.79 -8.56 -0.29
N ILE A 199 -23.31 -8.83 -1.52
CA ILE A 199 -23.63 -8.04 -2.72
C ILE A 199 -25.15 -8.03 -2.97
N ALA A 200 -25.84 -9.16 -2.79
CA ALA A 200 -27.29 -9.26 -2.98
C ALA A 200 -28.13 -8.36 -2.05
N ARG A 201 -27.54 -7.78 -0.99
CA ARG A 201 -28.20 -6.81 -0.10
C ARG A 201 -28.09 -5.38 -0.61
N LEU A 202 -27.19 -5.11 -1.55
CA LEU A 202 -27.11 -3.82 -2.21
C LEU A 202 -28.27 -3.67 -3.19
N PRO A 203 -28.80 -2.45 -3.39
CA PRO A 203 -29.74 -2.22 -4.47
C PRO A 203 -29.03 -2.46 -5.81
N GLU A 204 -29.74 -3.08 -6.74
CA GLU A 204 -29.27 -3.09 -8.14
C GLU A 204 -29.23 -1.65 -8.67
N GLY A 205 -28.21 -1.36 -9.47
CA GLY A 205 -28.03 -0.03 -10.01
C GLY A 205 -26.58 0.27 -10.37
N GLU A 206 -26.37 1.52 -10.77
CA GLU A 206 -25.09 2.03 -11.21
C GLU A 206 -24.71 3.30 -10.47
N ALA A 207 -23.44 3.43 -10.16
CA ALA A 207 -22.88 4.63 -9.58
C ALA A 207 -21.48 4.87 -10.13
N SER A 208 -21.06 6.13 -10.16
CA SER A 208 -19.74 6.49 -10.67
C SER A 208 -19.11 7.55 -9.79
N ALA A 209 -17.79 7.58 -9.77
CA ALA A 209 -17.01 8.63 -9.12
C ALA A 209 -15.69 8.82 -9.86
N GLU A 210 -15.05 9.96 -9.62
CA GLU A 210 -13.72 10.26 -10.11
C GLU A 210 -12.97 11.14 -9.11
N GLY A 211 -11.65 11.09 -9.19
CA GLY A 211 -10.76 11.86 -8.34
C GLY A 211 -9.42 12.07 -9.00
N PHE A 212 -8.66 13.02 -8.48
CA PHE A 212 -7.39 13.45 -9.07
C PHE A 212 -6.25 13.24 -8.08
N LEU A 213 -5.14 12.72 -8.61
CA LEU A 213 -3.80 12.87 -8.03
C LEU A 213 -3.26 14.25 -8.41
N ASP A 214 -2.40 14.81 -7.57
CA ASP A 214 -1.83 16.14 -7.75
C ASP A 214 -1.01 16.23 -9.05
N SER A 215 -0.15 15.23 -9.29
CA SER A 215 0.62 15.03 -10.53
C SER A 215 1.26 13.64 -10.58
N ASP A 216 2.02 13.37 -11.63
CA ASP A 216 2.85 12.17 -11.75
C ASP A 216 4.32 12.34 -11.32
N GLY A 217 4.71 13.52 -10.84
CA GLY A 217 6.09 13.83 -10.44
C GLY A 217 7.05 14.09 -11.61
N VAL A 218 6.62 13.93 -12.87
CA VAL A 218 7.38 14.33 -14.06
C VAL A 218 6.78 15.59 -14.66
N ASP A 219 5.47 15.55 -14.95
CA ASP A 219 4.66 16.68 -15.42
C ASP A 219 3.88 17.26 -14.23
N VAL A 220 4.60 17.95 -13.33
CA VAL A 220 4.11 18.39 -12.00
C VAL A 220 2.87 19.29 -12.02
N GLU A 221 2.60 19.97 -13.14
CA GLU A 221 1.43 20.84 -13.30
C GLU A 221 0.15 20.09 -13.68
N ARG A 222 0.26 18.85 -14.15
CA ARG A 222 -0.85 18.08 -14.72
C ARG A 222 -1.40 17.07 -13.71
N PRO A 223 -2.63 17.28 -13.20
CA PRO A 223 -3.32 16.26 -12.40
C PRO A 223 -3.58 15.00 -13.21
N VAL A 224 -3.71 13.87 -12.50
CA VAL A 224 -3.98 12.57 -13.12
C VAL A 224 -5.27 12.00 -12.56
N LYS A 225 -6.22 11.70 -13.46
CA LYS A 225 -7.57 11.27 -13.11
C LYS A 225 -7.67 9.76 -12.92
N LEU A 226 -8.30 9.37 -11.83
CA LEU A 226 -8.78 8.02 -11.56
C LEU A 226 -10.31 8.04 -11.56
N ALA A 227 -10.94 7.09 -12.23
CA ALA A 227 -12.39 7.04 -12.33
C ALA A 227 -12.90 5.60 -12.30
N VAL A 228 -14.08 5.41 -11.74
CA VAL A 228 -14.76 4.11 -11.71
C VAL A 228 -16.25 4.27 -12.03
N ASN A 229 -16.79 3.29 -12.75
CA ASN A 229 -18.21 3.01 -12.82
C ASN A 229 -18.45 1.67 -12.11
N VAL A 230 -19.36 1.66 -11.15
CA VAL A 230 -19.77 0.47 -10.39
C VAL A 230 -21.17 0.09 -10.83
N SER A 231 -21.38 -1.18 -11.13
CA SER A 231 -22.69 -1.76 -11.45
C SER A 231 -22.94 -2.99 -10.59
N ILE A 232 -24.10 -3.03 -9.93
CA ILE A 232 -24.58 -4.20 -9.17
C ILE A 232 -25.74 -4.80 -9.94
N LYS A 233 -25.56 -6.03 -10.44
CA LYS A 233 -26.56 -6.74 -11.22
C LYS A 233 -26.38 -8.25 -11.11
N ASP A 234 -27.48 -8.99 -10.97
CA ASP A 234 -27.47 -10.46 -10.96
C ASP A 234 -26.51 -11.06 -9.90
N GLY A 235 -26.35 -10.38 -8.76
CA GLY A 235 -25.43 -10.79 -7.69
C GLY A 235 -23.94 -10.64 -8.02
N ILE A 236 -23.59 -9.92 -9.09
CA ILE A 236 -22.21 -9.61 -9.50
C ILE A 236 -21.97 -8.11 -9.36
N ALA A 237 -20.86 -7.75 -8.72
CA ALA A 237 -20.38 -6.37 -8.70
C ALA A 237 -19.34 -6.15 -9.81
N THR A 238 -19.63 -5.25 -10.74
CA THR A 238 -18.72 -4.89 -11.84
C THR A 238 -18.11 -3.52 -11.58
N PHE A 239 -16.78 -3.43 -11.68
CA PHE A 239 -16.01 -2.19 -11.56
C PHE A 239 -15.29 -1.90 -12.87
N ASP A 240 -15.66 -0.81 -13.54
CA ASP A 240 -15.07 -0.38 -14.80
C ASP A 240 -14.23 0.88 -14.61
N PHE A 241 -12.93 0.74 -14.85
CA PHE A 241 -11.93 1.81 -14.70
C PHE A 241 -11.53 2.44 -16.04
N SER A 242 -12.21 2.12 -17.14
CA SER A 242 -11.87 2.58 -18.49
C SER A 242 -11.92 4.10 -18.69
N ARG A 243 -12.53 4.83 -17.75
CA ARG A 243 -12.56 6.31 -17.74
C ARG A 243 -11.34 6.96 -17.08
N SER A 244 -10.45 6.18 -16.48
CA SER A 244 -9.18 6.67 -15.91
C SER A 244 -8.24 7.15 -17.01
N ASP A 245 -7.31 8.05 -16.66
CA ASP A 245 -6.39 8.62 -17.64
C ASP A 245 -5.45 7.56 -18.28
N PRO A 246 -4.90 7.85 -19.48
CA PRO A 246 -3.82 7.06 -20.07
C PRO A 246 -2.66 6.91 -19.09
N GLN A 247 -1.92 5.80 -19.18
CA GLN A 247 -0.76 5.55 -18.34
C GLN A 247 0.16 6.78 -18.32
N SER A 248 0.56 7.16 -17.14
CA SER A 248 1.36 8.34 -16.88
C SER A 248 2.83 8.08 -17.26
N ARG A 249 3.55 9.17 -17.55
CA ARG A 249 5.01 9.12 -17.73
C ARG A 249 5.72 8.85 -16.41
N GLY A 250 5.25 9.42 -15.31
CA GLY A 250 5.81 9.21 -13.98
C GLY A 250 5.35 7.92 -13.28
N PRO A 251 5.89 7.62 -12.09
CA PRO A 251 5.79 6.31 -11.43
C PRO A 251 4.45 6.04 -10.71
N ILE A 252 3.36 6.68 -11.14
CA ILE A 252 2.04 6.59 -10.50
C ILE A 252 1.11 5.60 -11.20
N ASN A 253 1.67 4.64 -11.91
CA ASN A 253 0.90 3.65 -12.65
C ASN A 253 0.65 2.40 -11.80
N LEU A 254 -0.52 1.78 -11.98
CA LEU A 254 -0.92 0.55 -11.32
C LEU A 254 -0.91 -0.64 -12.26
N ARG A 255 -0.61 -1.80 -11.68
CA ARG A 255 -0.89 -3.11 -12.28
C ARG A 255 -2.27 -3.62 -11.84
N PRO A 256 -2.94 -4.48 -12.63
CA PRO A 256 -4.28 -4.98 -12.32
C PRO A 256 -4.46 -5.56 -10.91
N SER A 257 -3.46 -6.25 -10.36
CA SER A 257 -3.47 -6.79 -9.00
C SER A 257 -3.64 -5.71 -7.93
N MET A 258 -3.13 -4.50 -8.17
CA MET A 258 -3.25 -3.37 -7.25
C MET A 258 -4.65 -2.74 -7.30
N VAL A 259 -5.25 -2.65 -8.49
CA VAL A 259 -6.63 -2.19 -8.65
C VAL A 259 -7.59 -3.17 -7.98
N GLU A 260 -7.35 -4.47 -8.15
CA GLU A 260 -8.13 -5.51 -7.50
C GLU A 260 -8.06 -5.45 -5.97
N ALA A 261 -6.88 -5.17 -5.41
CA ALA A 261 -6.75 -4.94 -3.97
C ALA A 261 -7.63 -3.78 -3.50
N CYS A 262 -7.66 -2.68 -4.25
CA CYS A 262 -8.52 -1.53 -3.95
C CYS A 262 -10.01 -1.92 -3.94
N VAL A 263 -10.45 -2.71 -4.93
CA VAL A 263 -11.84 -3.14 -5.05
C VAL A 263 -12.26 -4.03 -3.90
N PHE A 264 -11.50 -5.08 -3.58
CA PHE A 264 -11.91 -5.97 -2.49
C PHE A 264 -11.82 -5.30 -1.11
N TYR A 265 -10.82 -4.44 -0.88
CA TYR A 265 -10.77 -3.64 0.35
C TYR A 265 -12.04 -2.78 0.50
N ALA A 266 -12.42 -2.07 -0.56
CA ALA A 266 -13.58 -1.20 -0.54
C ALA A 266 -14.88 -1.99 -0.37
N LEU A 267 -15.02 -3.12 -1.06
CA LEU A 267 -16.18 -4.01 -0.92
C LEU A 267 -16.31 -4.56 0.50
N ILE A 268 -15.24 -5.11 1.08
CA ILE A 268 -15.28 -5.68 2.43
C ILE A 268 -15.57 -4.60 3.46
N GLY A 269 -14.88 -3.46 3.37
CA GLY A 269 -15.12 -2.32 4.26
C GLY A 269 -16.57 -1.80 4.18
N CYS A 270 -17.14 -1.78 2.98
CA CYS A 270 -18.51 -1.33 2.75
C CYS A 270 -19.55 -2.37 3.20
N LEU A 271 -19.35 -3.64 2.89
CA LEU A 271 -20.36 -4.69 3.04
C LEU A 271 -20.35 -5.38 4.41
N GLY A 272 -19.22 -5.37 5.13
CA GLY A 272 -19.18 -5.88 6.50
C GLY A 272 -17.80 -6.40 6.92
N PRO A 273 -17.39 -6.17 8.18
CA PRO A 273 -16.08 -6.59 8.68
C PRO A 273 -15.94 -8.11 8.87
N ASP A 274 -17.05 -8.86 8.83
CA ASP A 274 -17.07 -10.31 9.05
C ASP A 274 -16.79 -11.12 7.77
N LEU A 275 -16.58 -10.46 6.62
CA LEU A 275 -16.29 -11.13 5.36
C LEU A 275 -14.85 -11.67 5.32
N HIS A 276 -14.69 -12.95 4.97
CA HIS A 276 -13.37 -13.59 4.94
C HIS A 276 -12.73 -13.48 3.56
N PHE A 277 -11.85 -12.49 3.39
CA PHE A 277 -11.17 -12.29 2.10
C PHE A 277 -10.30 -13.50 1.71
N ASN A 278 -10.56 -14.04 0.52
CA ASN A 278 -9.68 -14.99 -0.15
C ASN A 278 -9.98 -15.00 -1.66
N ASP A 279 -9.26 -15.82 -2.42
CA ASP A 279 -9.34 -15.79 -3.89
C ASP A 279 -10.69 -16.24 -4.45
N GLY A 280 -11.51 -16.93 -3.65
CA GLY A 280 -12.85 -17.37 -4.02
C GLY A 280 -13.80 -16.21 -4.31
N MET A 281 -13.60 -15.07 -3.63
CA MET A 281 -14.41 -13.86 -3.80
C MET A 281 -14.41 -13.31 -5.24
N ARG A 282 -13.38 -13.62 -6.04
CA ARG A 282 -13.32 -13.26 -7.47
C ARG A 282 -14.49 -13.81 -8.29
N LYS A 283 -15.13 -14.89 -7.84
CA LYS A 283 -16.33 -15.45 -8.50
C LYS A 283 -17.56 -14.54 -8.42
N ALA A 284 -17.51 -13.43 -7.66
CA ALA A 284 -18.60 -12.47 -7.47
C ALA A 284 -18.26 -11.05 -7.98
N VAL A 285 -17.06 -10.84 -8.50
CA VAL A 285 -16.55 -9.51 -8.89
C VAL A 285 -16.02 -9.54 -10.31
N ARG A 286 -16.32 -8.50 -11.08
CA ARG A 286 -15.80 -8.30 -12.43
C ARG A 286 -15.05 -6.98 -12.51
N LEU A 287 -13.83 -7.02 -13.04
CA LEU A 287 -13.02 -5.83 -13.29
C LEU A 287 -12.94 -5.58 -14.80
N VAL A 288 -13.18 -4.34 -15.22
CA VAL A 288 -12.97 -3.88 -16.59
C VAL A 288 -11.85 -2.85 -16.58
N LEU A 289 -10.77 -3.16 -17.30
CA LEU A 289 -9.53 -2.39 -17.32
C LEU A 289 -9.14 -2.12 -18.78
N ALA A 290 -9.29 -0.88 -19.23
CA ALA A 290 -8.77 -0.48 -20.54
C ALA A 290 -7.22 -0.56 -20.56
N PRO A 291 -6.60 -1.06 -21.65
CA PRO A 291 -5.15 -1.17 -21.75
C PRO A 291 -4.49 0.21 -21.74
N ARG A 292 -3.25 0.27 -21.28
CA ARG A 292 -2.41 1.49 -21.27
C ARG A 292 -3.06 2.67 -20.54
N THR A 293 -3.77 2.39 -19.45
CA THR A 293 -4.30 3.38 -18.50
C THR A 293 -3.49 3.36 -17.22
N VAL A 294 -3.62 4.39 -16.38
CA VAL A 294 -2.98 4.41 -15.05
C VAL A 294 -3.44 3.26 -14.13
N THR A 295 -4.58 2.63 -14.43
CA THR A 295 -5.10 1.45 -13.72
C THR A 295 -4.70 0.11 -14.37
N ASN A 296 -4.09 0.13 -15.56
CA ASN A 296 -3.65 -1.06 -16.28
C ASN A 296 -2.49 -0.71 -17.21
N ALA A 297 -1.36 -0.41 -16.59
CA ALA A 297 -0.19 0.11 -17.28
C ALA A 297 0.58 -0.99 -18.00
N GLU A 298 1.18 -0.71 -19.15
CA GLU A 298 2.04 -1.65 -19.87
C GLU A 298 3.53 -1.27 -19.76
N PRO A 299 4.45 -2.24 -19.91
CA PRO A 299 5.87 -1.92 -19.99
C PRO A 299 6.17 -0.89 -21.09
N PRO A 300 7.15 0.00 -20.91
CA PRO A 300 8.10 0.05 -19.79
C PRO A 300 7.68 1.02 -18.67
N ALA A 301 6.39 1.30 -18.47
CA ALA A 301 5.97 2.31 -17.49
C ALA A 301 6.50 2.02 -16.07
N SER A 302 6.75 3.09 -15.31
CA SER A 302 7.16 3.03 -13.91
C SER A 302 5.94 2.87 -12.98
N VAL A 303 6.09 2.13 -11.89
CA VAL A 303 4.99 1.76 -10.95
C VAL A 303 5.37 1.96 -9.47
N SER A 304 6.52 2.55 -9.16
CA SER A 304 7.08 2.60 -7.80
C SER A 304 6.25 3.41 -6.80
N ASN A 305 5.40 4.34 -7.26
CA ASN A 305 4.53 5.16 -6.41
C ASN A 305 3.08 4.65 -6.35
N TYR A 306 2.87 3.35 -6.59
CA TYR A 306 1.54 2.74 -6.57
C TYR A 306 0.74 2.99 -5.29
N GLN A 307 1.39 3.13 -4.13
CA GLN A 307 0.69 3.20 -2.85
C GLN A 307 -0.25 4.41 -2.75
N MET A 308 0.24 5.63 -3.05
CA MET A 308 -0.60 6.84 -2.99
C MET A 308 -1.74 6.81 -4.03
N VAL A 309 -1.50 6.17 -5.17
CA VAL A 309 -2.48 5.97 -6.25
C VAL A 309 -3.58 5.01 -5.80
N ASN A 310 -3.23 3.89 -5.17
CA ASN A 310 -4.17 2.94 -4.60
C ASN A 310 -5.06 3.59 -3.54
N LEU A 311 -4.49 4.41 -2.64
CA LEU A 311 -5.27 5.07 -1.59
C LEU A 311 -6.28 6.07 -2.17
N LYS A 312 -5.88 6.86 -3.18
CA LYS A 312 -6.82 7.71 -3.93
C LYS A 312 -7.86 6.88 -4.68
N LEU A 313 -7.47 5.75 -5.29
CA LEU A 313 -8.40 4.87 -5.99
C LEU A 313 -9.45 4.28 -5.04
N VAL A 314 -9.05 3.91 -3.83
CA VAL A 314 -9.98 3.46 -2.78
C VAL A 314 -10.98 4.55 -2.43
N ASP A 315 -10.56 5.81 -2.24
CA ASP A 315 -11.50 6.92 -2.00
C ASP A 315 -12.53 7.04 -3.15
N VAL A 316 -12.07 6.96 -4.40
CA VAL A 316 -12.93 7.02 -5.59
C VAL A 316 -13.92 5.84 -5.62
N ILE A 317 -13.47 4.62 -5.30
CA ILE A 317 -14.35 3.44 -5.24
C ILE A 317 -15.38 3.58 -4.11
N LEU A 318 -14.94 3.99 -2.92
CA LEU A 318 -15.82 4.16 -1.76
C LEU A 318 -16.86 5.27 -1.99
N GLU A 319 -16.49 6.36 -2.68
CA GLU A 319 -17.45 7.41 -3.05
C GLU A 319 -18.52 6.89 -4.04
N ALA A 320 -18.14 6.08 -5.03
CA ALA A 320 -19.11 5.46 -5.93
C ALA A 320 -20.03 4.49 -5.15
N LEU A 321 -19.46 3.67 -4.28
CA LEU A 321 -20.24 2.73 -3.43
C LEU A 321 -21.15 3.47 -2.43
N ALA A 322 -20.74 4.62 -1.90
CA ALA A 322 -21.54 5.43 -0.99
C ALA A 322 -22.85 5.91 -1.62
N LYS A 323 -22.92 6.04 -2.96
CA LYS A 323 -24.14 6.38 -3.70
C LYS A 323 -25.14 5.21 -3.74
N LEU A 324 -24.65 3.97 -3.71
CA LEU A 324 -25.46 2.74 -3.66
C LEU A 324 -25.78 2.31 -2.23
N TYR A 325 -24.88 2.59 -1.28
CA TYR A 325 -25.05 2.23 0.12
C TYR A 325 -24.63 3.35 1.10
N PRO A 326 -25.45 4.42 1.21
CA PRO A 326 -25.10 5.61 2.00
C PRO A 326 -24.83 5.35 3.49
N ALA A 327 -25.44 4.29 4.06
CA ALA A 327 -25.29 3.94 5.48
C ALA A 327 -23.87 3.53 5.89
N ARG A 328 -22.99 3.23 4.91
CA ARG A 328 -21.58 2.85 5.13
C ARG A 328 -20.62 3.83 4.46
N ALA A 329 -21.12 5.01 4.10
CA ALA A 329 -20.33 6.04 3.46
C ALA A 329 -19.26 6.60 4.40
N ILE A 330 -18.09 6.88 3.82
CA ILE A 330 -16.96 7.52 4.47
C ILE A 330 -16.45 8.63 3.56
N ALA A 331 -16.09 9.78 4.14
CA ALA A 331 -15.41 10.84 3.43
C ALA A 331 -14.00 10.41 2.99
N HIS A 332 -13.37 11.17 2.11
CA HIS A 332 -12.03 10.81 1.63
C HIS A 332 -11.03 10.85 2.79
N SER A 333 -10.12 9.89 2.79
CA SER A 333 -9.05 9.85 3.80
C SER A 333 -7.81 10.58 3.30
N GLY A 334 -6.85 10.76 4.19
CA GLY A 334 -5.49 11.13 3.83
C GLY A 334 -4.79 10.02 3.04
N SER A 335 -3.56 10.29 2.61
CA SER A 335 -2.77 9.35 1.80
C SER A 335 -1.72 8.63 2.64
N SER A 336 -0.84 7.89 1.98
CA SER A 336 0.45 7.47 2.53
C SER A 336 1.53 8.38 1.97
N SER A 337 2.63 8.51 2.69
CA SER A 337 3.78 9.19 2.12
C SER A 337 5.09 8.51 2.49
N ALA A 338 6.03 8.56 1.56
CA ALA A 338 7.34 7.93 1.74
C ALA A 338 8.45 8.98 1.74
N LEU A 339 9.47 8.68 2.54
CA LEU A 339 10.68 9.47 2.70
C LEU A 339 11.88 8.53 2.57
N THR A 340 12.80 8.87 1.68
CA THR A 340 14.12 8.25 1.66
C THR A 340 15.16 9.32 1.94
N ILE A 341 16.13 9.01 2.81
CA ILE A 341 17.29 9.87 3.05
C ILE A 341 18.54 9.07 2.77
N ALA A 342 19.34 9.56 1.82
CA ALA A 342 20.69 9.05 1.55
C ALA A 342 21.71 9.99 2.19
N TRP A 343 22.30 9.55 3.29
CA TRP A 343 23.30 10.29 4.03
C TRP A 343 24.64 10.21 3.31
N ALA A 344 25.34 11.35 3.19
CA ALA A 344 26.66 11.40 2.58
C ALA A 344 27.66 10.48 3.32
N LYS A 345 27.50 10.35 4.65
CA LYS A 345 28.25 9.45 5.50
C LYS A 345 27.36 8.85 6.59
N ALA A 346 27.54 7.57 6.85
CA ALA A 346 27.04 6.96 8.08
C ALA A 346 27.95 7.34 9.26
N ARG A 347 27.37 7.43 10.47
CA ARG A 347 28.13 7.46 11.73
C ARG A 347 28.35 6.02 12.24
N PRO A 348 29.31 5.77 13.15
CA PRO A 348 29.51 4.44 13.72
C PRO A 348 28.20 3.87 14.28
N GLY A 349 27.82 2.67 13.81
CA GLY A 349 26.57 2.00 14.21
C GLY A 349 25.31 2.46 13.48
N GLN A 350 25.39 3.47 12.62
CA GLN A 350 24.27 4.00 11.86
C GLN A 350 24.31 3.58 10.39
N SER A 351 23.15 3.65 9.73
CA SER A 351 23.01 3.40 8.30
C SER A 351 23.18 4.69 7.48
N SER A 352 23.75 4.56 6.28
CA SER A 352 23.85 5.64 5.29
C SER A 352 22.57 5.82 4.47
N MET A 353 21.57 4.96 4.65
CA MET A 353 20.28 5.07 3.99
C MET A 353 19.14 4.78 4.94
N GLN A 354 18.15 5.65 4.91
CA GLN A 354 16.91 5.57 5.65
C GLN A 354 15.74 5.52 4.69
N TYR A 355 14.76 4.69 5.00
CA TYR A 355 13.48 4.67 4.31
C TYR A 355 12.38 4.67 5.37
N GLU A 356 11.38 5.51 5.18
CA GLU A 356 10.24 5.61 6.06
C GLU A 356 8.94 5.74 5.29
N ILE A 357 7.89 5.21 5.91
CA ILE A 357 6.51 5.37 5.47
C ILE A 357 5.77 6.08 6.60
N MET A 358 5.03 7.12 6.24
CA MET A 358 4.27 7.93 7.18
C MET A 358 2.78 7.62 7.04
N GLY A 359 2.11 7.48 8.18
CA GLY A 359 0.67 7.48 8.27
C GLY A 359 0.05 8.87 8.00
N SER A 360 -1.27 8.91 8.03
CA SER A 360 -2.08 10.10 7.76
C SER A 360 -3.35 10.03 8.61
N ALA A 361 -4.54 10.09 8.03
CA ALA A 361 -5.78 10.06 8.79
C ALA A 361 -6.97 9.56 7.95
N TYR A 362 -7.93 8.89 8.57
CA TYR A 362 -9.17 8.47 7.90
C TYR A 362 -10.16 9.63 7.79
N GLY A 363 -11.00 9.59 6.75
CA GLY A 363 -12.19 10.45 6.67
C GLY A 363 -13.22 10.13 7.76
N GLY A 364 -14.06 11.10 8.10
CA GLY A 364 -15.25 10.86 8.92
C GLY A 364 -16.21 9.91 8.20
N GLY A 365 -16.89 9.05 8.93
CA GLY A 365 -17.84 8.09 8.39
C GLY A 365 -19.24 8.29 8.96
N ALA A 366 -20.23 7.66 8.32
CA ALA A 366 -21.59 7.59 8.82
C ALA A 366 -21.63 6.88 10.20
N GLY A 367 -21.52 7.65 11.28
CA GLY A 367 -21.58 7.15 12.66
C GLY A 367 -20.28 7.23 13.46
N HIS A 368 -19.17 7.71 12.89
CA HIS A 368 -17.91 7.83 13.61
C HIS A 368 -16.96 8.89 13.03
N ASP A 369 -16.19 9.54 13.90
CA ASP A 369 -15.08 10.39 13.47
C ASP A 369 -13.98 9.56 12.79
N GLY A 370 -13.14 10.20 11.99
CA GLY A 370 -11.99 9.60 11.36
C GLY A 370 -10.83 9.40 12.33
N ALA A 371 -10.12 8.28 12.22
CA ALA A 371 -8.92 8.02 13.00
C ALA A 371 -7.76 8.95 12.58
N SER A 372 -7.05 9.51 13.54
CA SER A 372 -5.95 10.47 13.32
C SER A 372 -4.59 9.76 13.38
N ALA A 373 -3.58 10.31 12.70
CA ALA A 373 -2.18 9.84 12.74
C ALA A 373 -2.00 8.32 12.52
N THR A 374 -2.74 7.73 11.58
CA THR A 374 -2.73 6.29 11.30
C THR A 374 -2.57 5.98 9.82
N ALA A 375 -2.07 4.78 9.52
CA ALA A 375 -2.07 4.23 8.17
C ALA A 375 -3.51 4.15 7.63
N THR A 376 -3.72 4.56 6.38
CA THR A 376 -5.05 4.59 5.77
C THR A 376 -5.25 3.45 4.77
N HIS A 377 -6.51 3.09 4.61
CA HIS A 377 -7.03 2.06 3.72
C HIS A 377 -6.24 0.73 3.71
N LEU A 378 -5.56 0.45 2.61
CA LEU A 378 -4.88 -0.81 2.30
C LEU A 378 -3.60 -1.01 3.14
N SER A 379 -3.13 0.05 3.80
CA SER A 379 -1.89 0.02 4.56
C SER A 379 -2.16 -0.31 6.02
N ASN A 380 -1.45 -1.31 6.55
CA ASN A 380 -1.40 -1.65 7.97
C ASN A 380 0.03 -1.46 8.50
N LEU A 381 0.63 -0.34 8.10
CA LEU A 381 2.04 -0.02 8.32
C LEU A 381 2.19 0.80 9.60
N HIS A 382 3.30 0.58 10.28
CA HIS A 382 3.63 1.34 11.48
C HIS A 382 4.65 2.43 11.15
N ILE A 383 4.50 3.59 11.79
CA ILE A 383 5.53 4.63 11.74
C ILE A 383 6.73 4.20 12.59
N THR A 384 7.93 4.53 12.12
CA THR A 384 9.17 4.20 12.85
C THR A 384 9.25 5.00 14.16
N PRO A 385 9.59 4.36 15.31
CA PRO A 385 9.79 5.06 16.57
C PRO A 385 10.94 6.07 16.51
N ILE A 386 10.82 7.20 17.20
CA ILE A 386 11.85 8.25 17.24
C ILE A 386 13.20 7.71 17.70
N GLU A 387 13.20 6.88 18.76
CA GLU A 387 14.43 6.28 19.30
C GLU A 387 15.18 5.45 18.25
N ILE A 388 14.45 4.74 17.37
CA ILE A 388 15.05 3.98 16.27
C ILE A 388 15.61 4.94 15.21
N LEU A 389 14.90 6.03 14.91
CA LEU A 389 15.36 7.01 13.92
C LEU A 389 16.66 7.68 14.34
N GLU A 390 16.73 8.15 15.58
CA GLU A 390 17.90 8.88 16.08
C GLU A 390 19.08 7.94 16.41
N SER A 391 18.81 6.68 16.77
CA SER A 391 19.88 5.71 17.01
C SER A 391 20.45 5.11 15.73
N GLU A 392 19.63 4.86 14.70
CA GLU A 392 20.09 4.18 13.47
C GLU A 392 20.45 5.14 12.31
N PHE A 393 20.09 6.43 12.37
CA PHE A 393 20.37 7.38 11.29
C PHE A 393 20.93 8.73 11.79
N PRO A 394 21.72 9.44 10.97
CA PRO A 394 22.23 10.80 11.27
C PRO A 394 21.17 11.91 11.29
N CYS A 395 20.07 11.75 12.03
CA CYS A 395 19.01 12.75 12.17
C CYS A 395 18.63 12.99 13.63
N ARG A 396 17.93 14.10 13.87
CA ARG A 396 17.21 14.37 15.12
C ARG A 396 15.78 14.77 14.80
N ILE A 397 14.82 14.24 15.56
CA ILE A 397 13.41 14.62 15.45
C ILE A 397 13.14 15.76 16.43
N THR A 398 12.95 16.98 15.92
CA THR A 398 12.76 18.17 16.78
C THR A 398 11.31 18.41 17.14
N ARG A 399 10.37 17.79 16.42
CA ARG A 399 8.93 17.91 16.64
C ARG A 399 8.22 16.67 16.10
N PHE A 400 7.23 16.18 16.85
CA PHE A 400 6.29 15.16 16.35
C PHE A 400 4.95 15.31 17.06
N GLU A 401 3.91 15.72 16.34
CA GLU A 401 2.62 16.08 16.93
C GLU A 401 1.46 15.94 15.95
N ILE A 402 0.24 16.01 16.50
CA ILE A 402 -1.00 16.13 15.75
C ILE A 402 -1.26 17.61 15.44
N VAL A 403 -1.75 17.90 14.23
CA VAL A 403 -2.05 19.26 13.78
C VAL A 403 -3.52 19.60 14.08
N ALA A 404 -3.75 20.54 15.00
CA ALA A 404 -5.08 21.03 15.32
C ALA A 404 -5.80 21.61 14.09
N ASP A 405 -7.14 21.49 14.08
CA ASP A 405 -8.03 22.01 13.02
C ASP A 405 -7.73 21.49 11.60
N SER A 406 -6.92 20.44 11.46
CA SER A 406 -6.57 19.85 10.16
C SER A 406 -7.65 18.88 9.65
N GLY A 407 -8.35 18.19 10.54
CA GLY A 407 -9.43 17.27 10.16
C GLY A 407 -10.62 18.04 9.62
N GLY A 408 -11.19 17.56 8.51
CA GLY A 408 -12.33 18.21 7.86
C GLY A 408 -13.52 18.30 8.81
N PRO A 409 -14.07 19.51 9.04
CA PRO A 409 -15.29 19.68 9.82
C PRO A 409 -16.46 18.87 9.26
N GLY A 410 -17.22 18.23 10.13
CA GLY A 410 -18.43 17.49 9.76
C GLY A 410 -19.21 17.11 11.00
N ARG A 411 -20.44 16.59 10.80
CA ARG A 411 -21.17 15.90 11.89
C ARG A 411 -20.24 14.89 12.56
N TRP A 412 -19.51 14.16 11.71
CA TRP A 412 -18.36 13.36 12.06
C TRP A 412 -17.10 13.97 11.43
N ARG A 413 -16.14 14.33 12.27
CA ARG A 413 -14.91 15.03 11.87
C ARG A 413 -13.96 14.06 11.19
N GLY A 414 -13.24 14.51 10.17
CA GLY A 414 -12.10 13.77 9.64
C GLY A 414 -10.97 13.63 10.66
N GLY A 415 -10.17 12.57 10.57
CA GLY A 415 -8.99 12.43 11.42
C GLY A 415 -7.99 13.55 11.14
N LEU A 416 -7.19 13.90 12.14
CA LEU A 416 -6.22 14.98 12.08
C LEU A 416 -4.90 14.53 11.44
N SER A 417 -4.25 15.45 10.73
CA SER A 417 -2.88 15.30 10.25
C SER A 417 -1.91 15.09 11.41
N MET A 418 -0.83 14.36 11.14
CA MET A 418 0.39 14.40 11.95
C MET A 418 1.48 15.18 11.23
N GLN A 419 2.40 15.76 11.98
CA GLN A 419 3.59 16.39 11.43
C GLN A 419 4.86 16.03 12.19
N ARG A 420 5.97 15.94 11.47
CA ARG A 420 7.29 15.60 12.00
C ARG A 420 8.35 16.52 11.44
N GLU A 421 9.18 17.10 12.30
CA GLU A 421 10.34 17.92 11.92
C GLU A 421 11.64 17.12 12.08
N TYR A 422 12.48 17.16 11.06
CA TYR A 422 13.81 16.57 11.06
C TYR A 422 14.85 17.67 11.06
N GLU A 423 15.89 17.48 11.87
CA GLU A 423 17.19 18.14 11.74
C GLU A 423 18.19 17.12 11.18
N LEU A 424 18.84 17.48 10.07
CA LEU A 424 19.88 16.65 9.47
C LEU A 424 21.19 16.85 10.23
N LEU A 425 21.84 15.76 10.65
CA LEU A 425 23.12 15.81 11.34
C LEU A 425 24.31 15.46 10.42
N GLU A 426 24.04 15.22 9.13
CA GLU A 426 24.99 15.01 8.05
C GLU A 426 24.35 15.50 6.74
N ASN A 427 25.16 15.87 5.76
CA ASN A 427 24.68 16.19 4.42
C ASN A 427 23.91 15.00 3.84
N ALA A 428 22.80 15.26 3.15
CA ALA A 428 21.98 14.20 2.62
C ALA A 428 21.22 14.59 1.36
N THR A 429 20.91 13.57 0.57
CA THR A 429 19.88 13.64 -0.45
C THR A 429 18.57 13.15 0.16
N VAL A 430 17.54 13.99 0.19
CA VAL A 430 16.19 13.68 0.65
C VAL A 430 15.29 13.46 -0.56
N VAL A 431 14.64 12.30 -0.64
CA VAL A 431 13.60 12.01 -1.63
C VAL A 431 12.26 11.90 -0.92
N ARG A 432 11.30 12.70 -1.36
CA ARG A 432 9.99 12.82 -0.74
C ARG A 432 8.89 12.51 -1.74
N ARG A 433 8.00 11.58 -1.41
CA ARG A 433 6.87 11.16 -2.25
C ARG A 433 5.51 11.31 -1.56
N TYR A 434 4.69 12.26 -1.99
CA TYR A 434 3.36 12.54 -1.46
C TYR A 434 2.40 13.02 -2.53
N ASP A 435 1.13 12.96 -2.14
CA ASP A 435 -0.04 13.44 -2.86
C ASP A 435 -0.98 14.17 -1.87
N LYS A 436 -2.10 14.71 -2.36
CA LYS A 436 -3.14 15.40 -1.59
C LYS A 436 -2.69 16.72 -0.96
N SER A 437 -1.76 17.41 -1.62
CA SER A 437 -1.41 18.81 -1.36
C SER A 437 -2.30 19.73 -2.19
N ARG A 438 -2.43 19.48 -3.49
CA ARG A 438 -3.26 20.27 -4.41
C ARG A 438 -4.74 19.86 -4.34
N PHE A 439 -5.01 18.56 -4.24
CA PHE A 439 -6.35 18.01 -4.06
C PHE A 439 -6.48 17.36 -2.68
N PRO A 440 -6.74 18.14 -1.61
CA PRO A 440 -6.89 17.60 -0.28
C PRO A 440 -8.07 16.62 -0.18
N PRO A 441 -8.12 15.77 0.86
CA PRO A 441 -9.22 14.84 1.09
C PRO A 441 -10.57 15.57 1.12
N ALA A 442 -11.48 15.20 0.21
CA ALA A 442 -12.81 15.78 0.13
C ALA A 442 -13.70 15.34 1.30
N GLY A 443 -14.56 16.26 1.76
CA GLY A 443 -15.67 15.91 2.63
C GLY A 443 -16.81 15.22 1.87
N LEU A 444 -17.74 14.63 2.61
CA LEU A 444 -18.89 13.93 2.04
C LEU A 444 -20.19 14.35 2.76
N ASP A 445 -21.30 14.37 2.02
CA ASP A 445 -22.64 14.67 2.54
C ASP A 445 -22.74 15.99 3.35
N GLY A 446 -22.11 17.05 2.85
CA GLY A 446 -22.07 18.37 3.51
C GLY A 446 -20.90 18.59 4.47
N GLY A 447 -20.12 17.55 4.74
CA GLY A 447 -18.84 17.67 5.44
C GLY A 447 -17.81 18.45 4.61
N LYS A 448 -16.82 19.02 5.28
CA LYS A 448 -15.80 19.89 4.69
C LYS A 448 -14.51 19.12 4.38
N PRO A 449 -13.70 19.59 3.42
CA PRO A 449 -12.39 18.99 3.14
C PRO A 449 -11.47 19.03 4.35
N GLY A 450 -10.57 18.04 4.44
CA GLY A 450 -9.46 18.04 5.40
C GLY A 450 -8.28 18.88 4.91
N GLY A 451 -7.31 19.09 5.79
CA GLY A 451 -6.03 19.73 5.48
C GLY A 451 -5.18 18.88 4.53
N GLY A 452 -4.49 19.57 3.61
CA GLY A 452 -3.59 18.94 2.65
C GLY A 452 -2.25 18.50 3.27
N ALA A 453 -1.57 17.59 2.57
CA ALA A 453 -0.19 17.23 2.89
C ALA A 453 0.75 18.41 2.59
N ARG A 454 1.86 18.51 3.34
CA ARG A 454 2.84 19.58 3.18
C ARG A 454 4.25 19.06 3.38
N PHE A 455 5.19 19.58 2.61
CA PHE A 455 6.62 19.37 2.83
C PHE A 455 7.33 20.71 2.74
N VAL A 456 8.05 21.08 3.80
CA VAL A 456 8.77 22.35 3.91
C VAL A 456 10.24 22.05 4.14
N ILE A 457 11.11 22.60 3.30
CA ILE A 457 12.56 22.41 3.39
C ILE A 457 13.25 23.68 3.92
N ARG A 458 14.44 23.51 4.51
CA ARG A 458 15.26 24.59 5.09
C ARG A 458 14.49 25.41 6.13
N LEU A 459 13.71 24.70 6.96
CA LEU A 459 12.79 25.24 7.95
C LEU A 459 13.52 26.13 8.99
N GLY A 460 13.02 27.35 9.18
CA GLY A 460 13.56 28.37 10.08
C GLY A 460 14.74 29.16 9.49
N THR A 461 15.00 29.06 8.19
CA THR A 461 16.03 29.84 7.49
C THR A 461 15.41 30.84 6.52
N ARG A 462 16.23 31.72 5.92
CA ARG A 462 15.76 32.64 4.85
C ARG A 462 15.37 31.93 3.55
N GLU A 463 15.74 30.66 3.40
CA GLU A 463 15.45 29.83 2.22
C GLU A 463 14.31 28.84 2.47
N GLU A 464 13.56 29.01 3.58
CA GLU A 464 12.39 28.19 3.87
C GLU A 464 11.37 28.26 2.73
N ARG A 465 10.95 27.10 2.24
CA ARG A 465 9.87 27.01 1.25
C ARG A 465 9.12 25.69 1.33
N ALA A 466 7.81 25.75 1.06
CA ALA A 466 7.02 24.57 0.77
C ALA A 466 7.36 24.04 -0.63
N THR A 467 7.33 22.72 -0.80
CA THR A 467 7.52 22.10 -2.11
C THR A 467 6.17 21.91 -2.81
N GLU A 468 6.16 22.04 -4.12
CA GLU A 468 4.94 21.95 -4.93
C GLU A 468 4.54 20.50 -5.24
N ALA A 469 5.52 19.59 -5.27
CA ALA A 469 5.31 18.18 -5.59
C ALA A 469 6.36 17.27 -4.94
N SER A 470 6.18 15.97 -5.13
CA SER A 470 7.20 14.96 -4.86
C SER A 470 8.52 15.28 -5.58
N GLY A 471 9.66 14.98 -4.95
CA GLY A 471 10.95 15.36 -5.53
C GLY A 471 12.18 14.88 -4.77
N ARG A 472 13.34 15.31 -5.28
CA ARG A 472 14.67 15.06 -4.74
C ARG A 472 15.30 16.39 -4.32
N PHE A 473 15.87 16.44 -3.13
CA PHE A 473 16.41 17.65 -2.52
C PHE A 473 17.77 17.37 -1.91
N GLU A 474 18.78 18.15 -2.29
CA GLU A 474 20.10 18.12 -1.64
C GLU A 474 20.07 19.09 -0.44
N MET A 475 20.41 18.59 0.73
CA MET A 475 20.33 19.31 2.00
C MET A 475 21.62 19.15 2.80
N ALA A 476 21.99 20.20 3.53
CA ALA A 476 23.21 20.24 4.32
C ALA A 476 22.96 19.81 5.77
N ALA A 477 24.02 19.39 6.46
CA ALA A 477 23.98 19.22 7.91
C ALA A 477 23.54 20.54 8.59
N GLY A 478 22.62 20.44 9.55
CA GLY A 478 21.98 21.56 10.22
C GLY A 478 20.71 22.07 9.52
N ASP A 479 20.46 21.71 8.26
CA ASP A 479 19.17 21.99 7.63
C ASP A 479 18.06 21.21 8.35
N ARG A 480 16.86 21.80 8.33
CA ARG A 480 15.65 21.17 8.85
C ARG A 480 14.58 21.06 7.79
N PHE A 481 13.73 20.04 7.88
CA PHE A 481 12.51 19.95 7.08
C PHE A 481 11.31 19.51 7.92
N LEU A 482 10.11 19.92 7.50
CA LEU A 482 8.82 19.52 8.08
C LEU A 482 8.07 18.62 7.10
N LEU A 483 7.61 17.48 7.59
CA LEU A 483 6.67 16.60 6.93
C LEU A 483 5.31 16.75 7.60
N GLN A 484 4.27 17.09 6.85
CA GLN A 484 2.89 17.07 7.33
C GLN A 484 2.07 16.13 6.45
N SER A 485 1.36 15.18 7.06
CA SER A 485 0.43 14.31 6.34
C SER A 485 -0.83 15.07 5.93
N ALA A 486 -1.57 14.56 4.96
CA ALA A 486 -2.96 14.99 4.79
C ALA A 486 -3.80 14.58 6.02
N ALA A 487 -4.92 15.26 6.22
CA ALA A 487 -5.92 14.89 7.22
C ALA A 487 -6.96 13.94 6.60
N GLY A 488 -8.11 13.76 7.25
CA GLY A 488 -9.31 13.19 6.62
C GLY A 488 -10.35 14.26 6.33
N GLY A 489 -11.22 14.03 5.34
CA GLY A 489 -12.41 14.85 5.09
C GLY A 489 -13.49 14.61 6.16
N GLY A 490 -14.34 15.61 6.39
CA GLY A 490 -15.49 15.50 7.29
C GLY A 490 -16.69 14.83 6.60
N TYR A 491 -17.56 14.21 7.40
CA TYR A 491 -18.81 13.62 6.94
C TYR A 491 -20.01 14.30 7.60
N GLY A 492 -21.02 14.63 6.81
CA GLY A 492 -22.24 15.26 7.30
C GLY A 492 -22.05 16.75 7.61
N ASP A 493 -23.15 17.49 7.72
CA ASP A 493 -23.15 18.90 8.07
C ASP A 493 -22.46 19.16 9.44
N PRO A 494 -21.38 19.98 9.50
CA PRO A 494 -20.68 20.33 10.74
C PRO A 494 -21.60 20.85 11.85
N ARG A 495 -22.70 21.54 11.49
CA ARG A 495 -23.66 22.10 12.44
C ARG A 495 -24.43 21.04 13.22
N GLN A 496 -24.41 19.79 12.73
CA GLN A 496 -25.03 18.64 13.39
C GLN A 496 -24.05 17.88 14.31
N ARG A 497 -22.81 18.34 14.45
CA ARG A 497 -21.85 17.73 15.39
C ARG A 497 -22.40 17.80 16.81
N ASP A 498 -22.35 16.66 17.50
CA ASP A 498 -22.74 16.58 18.90
C ASP A 498 -21.91 17.57 19.75
N ARG A 499 -22.60 18.38 20.57
CA ARG A 499 -21.94 19.46 21.33
C ARG A 499 -20.98 18.92 22.38
N ALA A 500 -21.24 17.73 22.95
CA ALA A 500 -20.30 17.09 23.86
C ALA A 500 -19.07 16.53 23.12
N ALA A 501 -19.24 16.03 21.89
CA ALA A 501 -18.12 15.64 21.03
C ALA A 501 -17.23 16.84 20.65
N LEU A 502 -17.84 17.98 20.28
CA LEU A 502 -17.09 19.21 20.01
C LEU A 502 -16.34 19.72 21.25
N ALA A 503 -16.99 19.72 22.43
CA ALA A 503 -16.34 20.11 23.67
C ALA A 503 -15.14 19.19 24.02
N ARG A 504 -15.24 17.88 23.75
CA ARG A 504 -14.11 16.95 23.90
C ARG A 504 -12.97 17.26 22.94
N ASP A 505 -13.28 17.53 21.67
CA ASP A 505 -12.25 17.91 20.68
C ASP A 505 -11.52 19.19 21.12
N MET A 506 -12.25 20.20 21.61
CA MET A 506 -11.66 21.43 22.12
C MET A 506 -10.77 21.19 23.34
N ALA A 507 -11.24 20.38 24.29
CA ALA A 507 -10.46 20.01 25.47
C ALA A 507 -9.18 19.22 25.13
N GLN A 508 -9.22 18.45 24.03
CA GLN A 508 -8.07 17.70 23.51
C GLN A 508 -7.16 18.52 22.59
N GLY A 509 -7.52 19.77 22.28
CA GLY A 509 -6.77 20.62 21.34
C GLY A 509 -6.89 20.18 19.87
N TYR A 510 -7.87 19.34 19.55
CA TYR A 510 -8.15 18.88 18.18
C TYR A 510 -8.85 19.95 17.34
N VAL A 511 -9.68 20.75 17.99
CA VAL A 511 -10.38 21.90 17.41
C VAL A 511 -10.06 23.12 18.26
N THR A 512 -9.49 24.15 17.64
CA THR A 512 -9.28 25.48 18.25
C THR A 512 -10.19 26.54 17.63
N ARG A 513 -10.85 26.23 16.49
CA ARG A 513 -11.78 27.10 15.77
C ARG A 513 -13.21 26.53 15.80
N PRO A 514 -13.97 26.73 16.90
CA PRO A 514 -15.32 26.18 17.01
C PRO A 514 -16.31 26.79 16.01
N ASP A 515 -16.05 28.00 15.50
CA ASP A 515 -16.89 28.68 14.50
C ASP A 515 -17.06 27.87 13.20
N ASP A 516 -16.13 26.96 12.89
CA ASP A 516 -16.24 26.02 11.77
C ASP A 516 -17.45 25.05 11.92
N TYR A 517 -18.05 24.99 13.11
CA TYR A 517 -19.22 24.17 13.46
C TYR A 517 -20.48 25.01 13.76
N GLU A 518 -20.42 26.34 13.60
CA GLU A 518 -21.52 27.27 13.86
C GLU A 518 -22.13 27.81 12.55
N PRO A 519 -23.38 28.28 12.55
CA PRO A 519 -23.92 28.99 11.39
C PRO A 519 -23.13 30.30 11.15
N PHE A 520 -22.79 30.60 9.89
CA PHE A 520 -22.29 31.92 9.53
C PHE A 520 -23.31 32.98 9.98
N SER A 521 -22.88 33.87 10.87
CA SER A 521 -23.68 35.01 11.35
C SER A 521 -23.90 36.05 10.27
#